data_AF-V6L4R3-F1
#
_entry.id   AF-V6L4R3-F1
#
_cell.length_a   1.000
_cell.length_b   1.000
_cell.length_c   1.000
_cell.angle_alpha   90.00
_cell.angle_beta   90.00
_cell.angle_gamma   90.00
#
_symmetry.space_group_name_H-M   'P 1'
#
loop_
_entity.id
_entity.type
_entity.pdbx_description
1 polymer ?
#
loop_
_entity_poly.entity_id
_entity_poly.type
_entity_poly.pdbx_seq_one_letter_code
_entity_poly.pdbx_strand_id
1 'polypeptide(L)'
;MIVAASPLIRPDFEYLLPGTGAETTRIREDAAGLWDRLAPVMESALRMSDAHREALQAFVIAQARLQEIDRYISQTSMHGVGQRGEPTRNHAFLIRNHLVNELKTLRAELALSPKAAAQMVAPPSNADDDLSDVFD
;
A
#
# COMPACT_ATOMS: atom_id res chain seq x y z
N MET A 1 15.67 -29.30 3.21
CA MET A 1 16.32 -28.52 2.13
C MET A 1 15.83 -27.09 2.28
N ILE A 2 16.69 -26.16 2.72
CA ILE A 2 16.30 -24.75 2.87
C ILE A 2 16.38 -24.14 1.48
N VAL A 3 15.23 -23.84 0.87
CA VAL A 3 15.18 -23.05 -0.37
C VAL A 3 15.71 -21.67 -0.02
N ALA A 4 16.85 -21.28 -0.60
CA ALA A 4 17.34 -19.91 -0.48
C ALA A 4 16.29 -18.98 -1.09
N ALA A 5 15.85 -17.97 -0.33
CA ALA A 5 14.90 -17.00 -0.85
C ALA A 5 15.52 -16.29 -2.06
N SER A 6 14.80 -16.25 -3.19
CA SER A 6 15.25 -15.53 -4.37
C SER A 6 15.52 -14.06 -4.01
N PRO A 7 16.57 -13.43 -4.56
CA PRO A 7 16.87 -12.03 -4.25
C PRO A 7 15.68 -11.14 -4.62
N LEU A 8 15.45 -10.08 -3.86
CA LEU A 8 14.38 -9.13 -4.13
C LEU A 8 14.66 -8.32 -5.40
N ILE A 9 13.97 -8.67 -6.49
CA ILE A 9 14.10 -8.00 -7.78
C ILE A 9 13.16 -6.79 -7.83
N ARG A 10 13.71 -5.64 -8.23
CA ARG A 10 12.93 -4.42 -8.43
C ARG A 10 11.88 -4.61 -9.53
N PRO A 11 10.62 -4.23 -9.31
CA PRO A 11 9.58 -4.32 -10.32
C PRO A 11 9.90 -3.43 -11.52
N ASP A 12 9.46 -3.87 -12.69
CA ASP A 12 9.43 -3.01 -13.87
C ASP A 12 8.27 -2.02 -13.76
N PHE A 13 8.54 -0.85 -13.16
CA PHE A 13 7.53 0.20 -13.01
C PHE A 13 7.08 0.81 -14.33
N GLU A 14 7.86 0.68 -15.41
CA GLU A 14 7.42 1.13 -16.73
C GLU A 14 6.34 0.20 -17.30
N TYR A 15 6.51 -1.10 -17.12
CA TYR A 15 5.48 -2.08 -17.45
C TYR A 15 4.21 -1.95 -16.56
N LEU A 16 4.39 -1.78 -15.25
CA LEU A 16 3.29 -1.75 -14.28
C LEU A 16 2.50 -0.44 -14.26
N LEU A 17 3.12 0.67 -14.67
CA LEU A 17 2.52 2.00 -14.71
C LEU A 17 2.66 2.57 -16.12
N PRO A 18 1.93 2.02 -17.10
CA PRO A 18 2.04 2.46 -18.48
C PRO A 18 1.52 3.89 -18.64
N GLY A 19 2.20 4.66 -19.50
CA GLY A 19 1.82 6.02 -19.85
C GLY A 19 3.03 6.95 -19.99
N THR A 20 2.85 8.01 -20.77
CA THR A 20 3.92 8.95 -21.16
C THR A 20 3.76 10.34 -20.56
N GLY A 21 2.74 10.57 -19.75
CA GLY A 21 2.47 11.86 -19.11
C GLY A 21 3.46 12.21 -18.02
N ALA A 22 3.52 13.50 -17.66
CA ALA A 22 4.33 13.97 -16.55
C ALA A 22 3.85 13.37 -15.21
N GLU A 23 2.54 13.18 -15.07
CA GLU A 23 1.90 12.50 -13.92
C GLU A 23 2.41 11.06 -13.80
N THR A 24 2.37 10.31 -14.91
CA THR A 24 2.83 8.91 -14.93
C THR A 24 4.32 8.81 -14.61
N THR A 25 5.13 9.74 -15.12
CA THR A 25 6.56 9.81 -14.82
C THR A 25 6.80 10.03 -13.32
N ARG A 26 6.11 10.99 -12.71
CA ARG A 26 6.17 11.23 -11.26
C ARG A 26 5.74 10.01 -10.45
N ILE A 27 4.64 9.35 -10.82
CA ILE A 27 4.17 8.14 -10.11
C ILE A 27 5.24 7.03 -10.20
N ARG A 28 5.87 6.84 -11.37
CA ARG A 28 6.95 5.86 -11.53
C ARG A 28 8.14 6.19 -10.65
N GLU A 29 8.57 7.44 -10.61
CA GLU A 29 9.67 7.91 -9.76
C GLU A 29 9.35 7.75 -8.27
N ASP A 30 8.15 8.12 -7.85
CA ASP A 30 7.70 7.99 -6.46
C ASP A 30 7.63 6.51 -6.03
N ALA A 31 7.09 5.63 -6.89
CA ALA A 31 7.01 4.19 -6.63
C ALA A 31 8.41 3.55 -6.57
N ALA A 32 9.28 3.90 -7.52
CA ALA A 32 10.69 3.53 -7.54
C ALA A 32 11.40 3.93 -6.25
N GLY A 33 11.33 5.20 -5.87
CA GLY A 33 11.98 5.71 -4.66
C GLY A 33 11.40 5.14 -3.36
N LEU A 34 10.12 4.76 -3.33
CA LEU A 34 9.54 4.03 -2.20
C LEU A 34 10.05 2.59 -2.14
N TRP A 35 10.10 1.89 -3.27
CA TRP A 35 10.65 0.54 -3.34
C TRP A 35 12.10 0.51 -2.88
N ASP A 36 12.94 1.40 -3.42
CA ASP A 36 14.38 1.43 -3.13
C ASP A 36 14.67 1.70 -1.65
N ARG A 37 13.72 2.33 -0.92
CA ARG A 37 13.80 2.53 0.53
C ARG A 37 13.25 1.36 1.36
N LEU A 38 12.12 0.78 0.96
CA LEU A 38 11.41 -0.22 1.76
C LEU A 38 11.91 -1.64 1.51
N ALA A 39 12.20 -1.99 0.26
CA ALA A 39 12.59 -3.32 -0.16
C ALA A 39 13.81 -3.87 0.62
N PRO A 40 14.92 -3.12 0.79
CA PRO A 40 16.07 -3.62 1.55
C PRO A 40 15.77 -3.84 3.04
N VAL A 41 14.98 -2.94 3.63
CA VAL A 41 14.57 -3.06 5.04
C VAL A 41 13.71 -4.30 5.22
N MET A 42 12.75 -4.52 4.34
CA MET A 42 11.84 -5.67 4.38
C MET A 42 12.58 -6.98 4.13
N GLU A 43 13.53 -7.04 3.19
CA GLU A 43 14.34 -8.24 2.94
C GLU A 43 15.23 -8.59 4.15
N SER A 44 15.73 -7.59 4.88
CA SER A 44 16.54 -7.80 6.08
C SER A 44 15.70 -8.21 7.31
N ALA A 45 14.50 -7.66 7.45
CA ALA A 45 13.64 -7.86 8.61
C ALA A 45 12.73 -9.10 8.48
N LEU A 46 12.35 -9.45 7.25
CA LEU A 46 11.39 -10.49 6.94
C LEU A 46 12.01 -11.50 5.99
N ARG A 47 11.79 -12.79 6.24
CA ARG A 47 11.94 -13.82 5.21
C ARG A 47 10.78 -13.68 4.21
N MET A 48 10.90 -12.72 3.30
CA MET A 48 9.83 -12.37 2.36
C MET A 48 9.45 -13.57 1.49
N SER A 49 8.25 -14.10 1.74
CA SER A 49 7.54 -14.96 0.79
C SER A 49 7.10 -14.17 -0.44
N ASP A 50 6.69 -14.87 -1.50
CA ASP A 50 6.21 -14.22 -2.73
C ASP A 50 4.99 -13.32 -2.47
N ALA A 51 4.09 -13.72 -1.58
CA ALA A 51 2.95 -12.88 -1.17
C ALA A 51 3.40 -11.52 -0.56
N HIS A 52 4.44 -11.52 0.28
CA HIS A 52 4.97 -10.26 0.82
C HIS A 52 5.59 -9.38 -0.28
N ARG A 53 6.16 -9.97 -1.33
CA ARG A 53 6.73 -9.23 -2.47
C ARG A 53 5.64 -8.58 -3.30
N GLU A 54 4.58 -9.34 -3.60
CA GLU A 54 3.40 -8.83 -4.30
C GLU A 54 2.72 -7.72 -3.50
N ALA A 55 2.54 -7.91 -2.19
CA ALA A 55 1.98 -6.90 -1.30
C ALA A 55 2.87 -5.64 -1.23
N LEU A 56 4.20 -5.78 -1.19
CA LEU A 56 5.12 -4.64 -1.21
C LEU A 56 5.02 -3.88 -2.54
N GLN A 57 4.97 -4.60 -3.67
CA GLN A 57 4.80 -4.00 -4.99
C GLN A 57 3.47 -3.23 -5.09
N ALA A 58 2.37 -3.85 -4.67
CA ALA A 58 1.06 -3.19 -4.63
C ALA A 58 1.08 -1.96 -3.72
N PHE A 59 1.73 -2.06 -2.56
CA PHE A 59 1.83 -0.97 -1.59
C PHE A 59 2.55 0.25 -2.18
N VAL A 60 3.72 0.07 -2.79
CA VAL A 60 4.49 1.21 -3.35
C VAL A 60 3.74 1.87 -4.50
N ILE A 61 3.04 1.09 -5.33
CA ILE A 61 2.22 1.60 -6.43
C ILE A 61 1.01 2.38 -5.91
N ALA A 62 0.25 1.82 -4.98
CA ALA A 62 -0.92 2.47 -4.40
C ALA A 62 -0.54 3.77 -3.68
N GLN A 63 0.60 3.78 -2.97
CA GLN A 63 1.10 4.95 -2.26
C GLN A 63 1.53 6.07 -3.21
N ALA A 64 2.23 5.74 -4.30
CA ALA A 64 2.61 6.70 -5.33
C ALA A 64 1.38 7.28 -6.07
N ARG A 65 0.39 6.44 -6.39
CA ARG A 65 -0.88 6.89 -6.98
C ARG A 65 -1.66 7.82 -6.04
N LEU A 66 -1.67 7.52 -4.74
CA LEU A 66 -2.33 8.38 -3.75
C LEU A 66 -1.67 9.76 -3.68
N GLN A 67 -0.34 9.83 -3.73
CA GLN A 67 0.38 11.10 -3.74
C GLN A 67 0.02 11.95 -4.96
N GLU A 68 -0.06 11.36 -6.16
CA GLU A 68 -0.46 12.11 -7.35
C GLU A 68 -1.94 12.53 -7.31
N ILE A 69 -2.83 11.68 -6.79
CA ILE A 69 -4.24 12.06 -6.57
C ILE A 69 -4.35 13.22 -5.56
N ASP A 70 -3.55 13.21 -4.49
CA ASP A 70 -3.52 14.30 -3.51
C ASP A 70 -3.00 15.61 -4.14
N ARG A 71 -2.01 15.54 -5.04
CA ARG A 71 -1.56 16.69 -5.83
C ARG A 71 -2.68 17.22 -6.72
N TYR A 72 -3.37 16.35 -7.45
CA TYR A 72 -4.50 16.72 -8.30
C TYR A 72 -5.65 17.38 -7.49
N ILE A 73 -6.01 16.79 -6.35
CA ILE A 73 -7.03 17.35 -5.46
C ILE A 73 -6.61 18.71 -4.91
N SER A 74 -5.33 18.89 -4.58
CA SER A 74 -4.82 20.17 -4.08
C SER A 74 -4.89 21.29 -5.12
N GLN A 75 -4.87 20.95 -6.40
CA GLN A 75 -4.97 21.89 -7.53
C GLN A 75 -6.42 22.13 -7.98
N THR A 76 -7.36 21.29 -7.55
CA THR A 76 -8.75 21.32 -8.01
C THR A 76 -9.73 21.64 -6.88
N SER A 77 -10.91 22.15 -7.22
CA SER A 77 -11.97 22.36 -6.23
C SER A 77 -12.62 21.03 -5.81
N MET A 78 -13.18 21.01 -4.59
CA MET A 78 -13.92 19.86 -4.05
C MET A 78 -15.14 19.47 -4.91
N HIS A 79 -15.71 20.44 -5.62
CA HIS A 79 -16.80 20.28 -6.55
C HIS A 79 -16.29 20.46 -7.98
N GLY A 80 -16.65 19.54 -8.87
CA GLY A 80 -16.57 19.70 -10.32
C GLY A 80 -17.94 20.03 -10.91
N VAL A 81 -18.00 20.12 -12.24
CA VAL A 81 -19.24 20.37 -12.99
C VAL A 81 -19.71 19.04 -13.58
N GLY A 82 -20.94 18.64 -13.26
CA GLY A 82 -21.61 17.45 -13.81
C GLY A 82 -22.04 17.66 -15.26
N GLN A 83 -22.52 16.58 -15.90
CA GLN A 83 -22.84 16.60 -17.33
C GLN A 83 -23.97 17.57 -17.70
N ARG A 84 -24.81 17.97 -16.75
CA ARG A 84 -25.91 18.95 -16.96
C ARG A 84 -25.62 20.30 -16.28
N GLY A 85 -24.37 20.58 -15.90
CA GLY A 85 -23.95 21.83 -15.27
C GLY A 85 -24.14 21.88 -13.74
N GLU A 86 -24.65 20.83 -13.14
CA GLU A 86 -24.85 20.70 -11.70
C GLU A 86 -23.51 20.55 -10.95
N PRO A 87 -23.35 21.17 -9.77
CA PRO A 87 -22.19 20.90 -8.92
C PRO A 87 -22.15 19.42 -8.54
N THR A 88 -21.11 18.71 -8.98
CA THR A 88 -20.90 17.28 -8.70
C THR A 88 -19.63 17.11 -7.88
N ARG A 89 -19.59 16.13 -6.98
CA ARG A 89 -18.39 15.84 -6.20
C ARG A 89 -17.26 15.40 -7.14
N ASN A 90 -16.07 15.97 -6.97
CA ASN A 90 -14.91 15.59 -7.78
C ASN A 90 -14.59 14.09 -7.57
N HIS A 91 -14.62 13.31 -8.66
CA HIS A 91 -14.43 11.85 -8.63
C HIS A 91 -13.05 11.44 -8.10
N ALA A 92 -12.05 12.33 -8.12
CA ALA A 92 -10.75 12.07 -7.52
C ALA A 92 -10.83 11.71 -6.02
N PHE A 93 -11.83 12.23 -5.29
CA PHE A 93 -12.04 11.85 -3.89
C PHE A 93 -12.49 10.40 -3.72
N LEU A 94 -13.21 9.82 -4.68
CA LEU A 94 -13.59 8.41 -4.64
C LEU A 94 -12.36 7.53 -4.83
N ILE A 95 -11.52 7.86 -5.81
CA ILE A 95 -10.25 7.17 -6.08
C ILE A 95 -9.34 7.27 -4.86
N ARG A 96 -9.21 8.47 -4.28
CA ARG A 96 -8.44 8.70 -3.05
C ARG A 96 -8.89 7.80 -1.91
N ASN A 97 -10.19 7.74 -1.64
CA ASN A 97 -10.75 6.93 -0.56
C ASN A 97 -10.49 5.43 -0.78
N HIS A 98 -10.60 4.97 -2.03
CA HIS A 98 -10.26 3.59 -2.38
C HIS A 98 -8.79 3.28 -2.09
N LEU A 99 -7.86 4.12 -2.57
CA LEU A 99 -6.42 3.96 -2.33
C LEU A 99 -6.06 4.00 -0.84
N VAL A 100 -6.69 4.89 -0.05
CA VAL A 100 -6.48 4.96 1.40
C VAL A 100 -6.90 3.66 2.09
N ASN A 101 -8.00 3.04 1.65
CA ASN A 101 -8.46 1.77 2.22
C ASN A 101 -7.56 0.60 1.80
N GLU A 102 -7.17 0.54 0.53
CA GLU A 102 -6.20 -0.44 0.02
C GLU A 102 -4.88 -0.36 0.79
N LEU A 103 -4.34 0.85 1.00
CA LEU A 103 -3.10 1.07 1.75
C LEU A 103 -3.20 0.67 3.22
N LYS A 104 -4.38 0.79 3.86
CA LYS A 104 -4.57 0.29 5.24
C LYS A 104 -4.42 -1.22 5.29
N THR A 105 -5.04 -1.94 4.35
CA THR A 105 -4.95 -3.39 4.24
C THR A 105 -3.50 -3.83 3.99
N LEU A 106 -2.84 -3.24 2.99
CA LEU A 106 -1.46 -3.57 2.65
C LEU A 106 -0.46 -3.25 3.77
N ARG A 107 -0.66 -2.16 4.53
CA ARG A 107 0.18 -1.86 5.71
C ARG A 107 0.03 -2.89 6.83
N ALA A 108 -1.16 -3.45 7.00
CA ALA A 108 -1.38 -4.51 7.98
C ALA A 108 -0.67 -5.80 7.56
N GLU A 109 -0.81 -6.18 6.29
CA GLU A 109 -0.19 -7.37 5.70
C GLU A 109 1.34 -7.31 5.71
N LEU A 110 1.92 -6.14 5.41
CA LEU A 110 3.37 -5.93 5.43
C LEU A 110 3.92 -5.61 6.82
N ALA A 111 3.08 -5.63 7.85
CA ALA A 111 3.40 -5.25 9.21
C ALA A 111 4.09 -3.88 9.37
N LEU A 112 3.83 -2.95 8.45
CA LEU A 112 4.39 -1.59 8.47
C LEU A 112 3.75 -0.69 9.53
N SER A 113 2.72 -1.17 10.24
CA SER A 113 2.15 -0.48 11.39
C SER A 113 2.80 -0.95 12.69
N PRO A 114 2.99 -0.07 13.69
CA PRO A 114 3.55 -0.47 14.99
C PRO A 114 2.79 -1.65 15.65
N LYS A 115 1.46 -1.70 15.46
CA LYS A 115 0.61 -2.78 15.96
C LYS A 115 0.88 -4.12 15.26
N ALA A 116 1.06 -4.10 13.95
CA ALA A 116 1.32 -5.30 13.17
C ALA A 116 2.77 -5.79 13.36
N ALA A 117 3.74 -4.89 13.48
CA ALA A 117 5.11 -5.23 13.88
C ALA A 117 5.15 -5.91 15.27
N ALA A 118 4.36 -5.42 16.23
CA ALA A 118 4.23 -6.04 17.55
C ALA A 118 3.62 -7.46 17.48
N GLN A 119 2.68 -7.71 16.57
CA GLN A 119 2.07 -9.04 16.36
C GLN A 119 3.02 -10.05 15.71
N MET A 120 3.99 -9.60 14.89
CA MET A 120 5.00 -10.49 14.30
C MET A 120 6.06 -10.96 15.29
N VAL A 121 6.35 -10.16 16.32
CA VAL A 121 7.33 -10.47 17.38
C VAL A 121 6.68 -11.23 18.54
N ALA A 122 5.36 -11.08 18.73
CA ALA A 122 4.65 -11.81 19.75
C ALA A 122 4.75 -13.33 19.46
N PRO A 123 5.17 -14.17 20.43
CA PRO A 123 5.03 -15.61 20.30
C PRO A 123 3.55 -15.93 20.04
N PRO A 124 3.23 -17.02 19.31
CA PRO A 124 1.84 -17.42 19.12
C PRO A 124 1.20 -17.48 20.50
N SER A 125 0.17 -16.66 20.75
CA SER A 125 -0.58 -16.81 21.98
C SER A 125 -1.17 -18.21 21.91
N ASN A 126 -0.78 -19.08 22.83
CA ASN A 126 -1.58 -20.24 23.15
C ASN A 126 -2.91 -19.68 23.68
N ALA A 127 -3.84 -19.45 22.76
CA ALA A 127 -5.24 -19.19 23.08
C ALA A 127 -5.95 -20.54 23.09
N ASP A 128 -5.50 -21.40 24.00
CA ASP A 128 -6.34 -22.37 24.69
C ASP A 128 -6.29 -21.93 26.15
N ASP A 129 -7.46 -21.93 26.80
CA ASP A 129 -7.77 -21.43 28.16
C ASP A 129 -7.98 -19.91 28.28
N ASP A 130 -9.22 -19.46 28.01
CA ASP A 130 -10.20 -19.25 29.09
C ASP A 130 -11.58 -18.86 28.51
N LEU A 131 -12.41 -19.87 28.24
CA LEU A 131 -13.87 -19.70 28.19
C LEU A 131 -14.40 -19.96 29.60
N SER A 132 -14.13 -19.05 30.53
CA SER A 132 -14.85 -18.99 31.80
C SER A 132 -15.17 -17.53 32.13
N ASP A 133 -16.39 -17.31 32.63
CA ASP A 133 -17.01 -16.03 33.02
C ASP A 133 -17.56 -15.08 31.94
N VAL A 134 -18.57 -15.56 31.19
CA VAL A 134 -19.60 -14.69 30.57
C VAL A 134 -20.96 -14.75 31.30
N PHE A 135 -21.05 -15.46 32.43
CA PHE A 135 -22.25 -15.46 33.26
C PHE A 135 -21.92 -15.46 34.75
N ASP A 136 -21.69 -14.26 35.30
CA ASP A 136 -22.15 -13.86 36.64
C ASP A 136 -22.60 -12.38 36.58
#